data_AF-A0A844MVT2-F1
#
_entry.id   AF-A0A844MVT2-F1
#
_cell.length_a   1.000
_cell.length_b   1.000
_cell.length_c   1.000
_cell.angle_alpha   90.00
_cell.angle_beta   90.00
_cell.angle_gamma   90.00
#
_symmetry.space_group_name_H-M   'P 1'
#
loop_
_entity.id
_entity.type
_entity.pdbx_description
1 polymer ?
#
loop_
_entity_poly.entity_id
_entity_poly.type
_entity_poly.pdbx_seq_one_letter_code
_entity_poly.pdbx_strand_id
1 'polypeptide(L)'
;MPLEREPFVCGVSQMIDHFVKNIPNADMGFKLIFSQSSFPGYQAELIHSREEYGGHWYSWQEQEKEGWLCPALFKYFDLVPNKIYCKAEKLCRR
;
A
#
# COMPACT_ATOMS: atom_id res chain seq x y z
N MET A 1 -12.83 19.53 6.17
CA MET A 1 -12.90 18.74 4.93
C MET A 1 -12.11 17.47 5.18
N PRO A 2 -12.75 16.35 5.56
CA PRO A 2 -12.02 15.10 5.69
C PRO A 2 -11.62 14.66 4.27
N LEU A 3 -10.39 14.18 4.10
CA LEU A 3 -9.92 13.59 2.85
C LEU A 3 -10.84 12.40 2.53
N GLU A 4 -11.86 12.67 1.71
CA GLU A 4 -12.67 11.67 1.07
C GLU A 4 -11.72 10.74 0.30
N ARG A 5 -11.97 9.46 0.49
CA ARG A 5 -11.28 8.30 -0.06
C ARG A 5 -10.60 8.62 -1.41
N GLU A 6 -9.37 8.13 -1.59
CA GLU A 6 -8.53 8.15 -2.80
C GLU A 6 -7.37 9.17 -2.76
N PRO A 7 -6.12 8.67 -2.67
CA PRO A 7 -5.36 8.51 -3.90
C PRO A 7 -4.47 7.25 -3.85
N PHE A 8 -5.06 6.07 -3.74
CA PHE A 8 -4.36 4.85 -4.11
C PHE A 8 -4.67 4.56 -5.57
N VAL A 9 -4.09 5.43 -6.40
CA VAL A 9 -3.45 5.09 -7.67
C VAL A 9 -3.80 3.74 -8.32
N CYS A 10 -4.11 3.83 -9.62
CA CYS A 10 -4.21 2.73 -10.59
C CYS A 10 -3.31 1.51 -10.24
N GLY A 11 -3.94 0.36 -10.03
CA GLY A 11 -3.27 -0.90 -9.69
C GLY A 11 -3.26 -1.21 -8.18
N VAL A 12 -3.05 -0.21 -7.31
CA VAL A 12 -3.02 -0.42 -5.85
C VAL A 12 -4.39 -0.84 -5.32
N SER A 13 -5.49 -0.39 -5.91
CA SER A 13 -6.85 -0.86 -5.56
C SER A 13 -7.01 -2.37 -5.67
N GLN A 14 -6.42 -3.00 -6.70
CA GLN A 14 -6.47 -4.47 -6.85
C GLN A 14 -5.60 -5.18 -5.80
N MET A 15 -4.50 -4.56 -5.39
CA MET A 15 -3.62 -5.09 -4.36
C MET A 15 -4.26 -4.99 -2.98
N ILE A 16 -4.93 -3.87 -2.71
CA ILE A 16 -5.72 -3.67 -1.50
C ILE A 16 -6.83 -4.72 -1.41
N ASP A 17 -7.57 -4.97 -2.50
CA ASP A 17 -8.59 -6.03 -2.54
C ASP A 17 -8.01 -7.38 -2.12
N HIS A 18 -6.80 -7.69 -2.61
CA HIS A 18 -6.06 -8.89 -2.20
C HIS A 18 -5.65 -8.89 -0.72
N PHE A 19 -5.19 -7.76 -0.18
CA PHE A 19 -4.80 -7.66 1.23
C PHE A 19 -5.98 -7.81 2.17
N VAL A 20 -7.11 -7.23 1.80
CA VAL A 20 -8.32 -7.23 2.62
C VAL A 20 -9.22 -8.43 2.38
N LYS A 21 -8.93 -9.28 1.38
CA LYS A 21 -9.67 -10.52 1.10
C LYS A 21 -9.78 -11.45 2.31
N ASN A 22 -8.77 -11.46 3.17
CA ASN A 22 -8.76 -12.24 4.42
C ASN A 22 -9.29 -11.47 5.64
N ILE A 23 -9.70 -10.20 5.47
CA ILE A 23 -10.20 -9.34 6.55
C ILE A 23 -11.73 -9.29 6.51
N PRO A 24 -12.41 -9.88 7.50
CA PRO A 24 -13.86 -9.80 7.56
C PRO A 24 -14.30 -8.37 7.87
N ASN A 25 -15.24 -7.86 7.06
CA ASN A 25 -15.76 -6.48 7.11
C ASN A 25 -14.75 -5.38 6.71
N ALA A 26 -13.88 -5.64 5.74
CA ALA A 26 -12.97 -4.62 5.20
C ALA A 26 -13.67 -3.34 4.73
N ASP A 27 -14.92 -3.44 4.26
CA ASP A 27 -15.76 -2.29 3.85
C ASP A 27 -16.05 -1.32 5.02
N MET A 28 -16.14 -1.83 6.25
CA MET A 28 -16.30 -0.99 7.44
C MET A 28 -15.02 -0.21 7.82
N GLY A 29 -13.91 -0.51 7.16
CA GLY A 29 -12.61 0.11 7.39
C GLY A 29 -11.55 -0.94 7.74
N PHE A 30 -10.36 -0.72 7.21
CA PHE A 30 -9.18 -1.52 7.49
C PHE A 30 -8.00 -0.58 7.75
N LYS A 31 -6.99 -1.09 8.43
CA LYS A 31 -5.72 -0.39 8.63
C LYS A 31 -4.72 -0.92 7.63
N LEU A 32 -4.22 -0.08 6.73
CA LEU A 32 -3.09 -0.43 5.88
C LEU A 32 -1.80 0.02 6.55
N ILE A 33 -0.91 -0.93 6.81
CA ILE A 33 0.41 -0.71 7.37
C ILE A 33 1.41 -0.90 6.24
N PHE A 34 2.30 0.08 6.08
CA PHE A 34 3.39 0.02 5.13
C PHE A 34 4.71 0.42 5.82
N SER A 35 5.81 -0.22 5.47
CA SER A 35 7.13 0.01 6.08
C SER A 35 8.24 -0.23 5.07
N GLN A 36 9.31 0.54 5.16
CA GLN A 36 10.52 0.34 4.34
C GLN A 36 11.36 -0.88 4.80
N SER A 37 11.17 -1.30 6.05
CA SER A 37 11.83 -2.45 6.64
C SER A 37 10.85 -3.62 6.74
N SER A 38 11.35 -4.84 6.50
CA SER A 38 10.56 -6.05 6.67
C SER A 38 10.09 -6.17 8.12
N PHE A 39 8.83 -6.57 8.31
CA PHE A 39 8.22 -6.72 9.62
C PHE A 39 7.43 -8.03 9.70
N PRO A 40 7.42 -8.72 10.85
CA PRO A 40 6.75 -10.02 10.95
C PRO A 40 5.27 -9.94 10.58
N GLY A 41 4.85 -10.80 9.67
CA GLY A 41 3.47 -10.87 9.18
C GLY A 41 3.11 -9.84 8.10
N TYR A 42 4.10 -9.27 7.39
CA TYR A 42 3.82 -8.56 6.13
C TYR A 42 3.09 -9.49 5.14
N GLN A 43 2.20 -8.92 4.33
CA GLN A 43 1.42 -9.67 3.32
C GLN A 43 1.99 -9.54 1.91
N ALA A 44 2.69 -8.44 1.63
CA ALA A 44 3.36 -8.26 0.34
C ALA A 44 4.66 -7.47 0.49
N GLU A 45 5.64 -7.84 -0.33
CA GLU A 45 6.83 -7.05 -0.61
C GLU A 45 6.66 -6.35 -1.96
N LEU A 46 6.71 -5.01 -1.93
CA LEU A 46 6.64 -4.15 -3.10
C LEU A 46 8.03 -3.57 -3.38
N ILE A 47 8.49 -3.66 -4.60
CA ILE A 47 9.82 -3.19 -4.99
C ILE A 47 9.68 -1.97 -5.88
N HIS A 48 10.38 -0.90 -5.53
CA HIS A 48 10.42 0.30 -6.33
C HIS A 48 11.00 -0.02 -7.72
N SER A 49 10.27 0.38 -8.76
CA SER A 49 10.61 0.07 -10.14
C SER A 49 11.05 1.31 -10.89
N ARG A 50 10.21 2.35 -10.93
CA ARG A 50 10.49 3.61 -11.64
C ARG A 50 9.74 4.78 -11.02
N GLU A 51 10.21 6.00 -11.25
CA GLU A 51 9.47 7.23 -10.94
C GLU A 51 8.70 7.67 -12.19
N GLU A 52 7.45 8.10 -12.01
CA GLU A 52 6.64 8.63 -13.11
C GLU A 52 5.64 9.66 -12.59
N TYR A 53 5.50 10.79 -13.30
CA TYR A 53 4.64 11.93 -12.92
C TYR A 53 4.78 12.40 -11.46
N GLY A 54 5.99 12.31 -10.89
CA GLY A 54 6.28 12.67 -9.50
C GLY A 54 5.79 11.66 -8.46
N GLY A 55 5.29 10.50 -8.88
CA GLY A 55 5.05 9.35 -8.01
C GLY A 55 5.96 8.19 -8.38
N HIS A 56 5.80 7.07 -7.69
CA HIS A 56 6.71 5.94 -7.77
C HIS A 56 5.97 4.64 -8.05
N TRP A 57 6.36 3.94 -9.10
CA TRP A 57 5.87 2.61 -9.41
C TRP A 57 6.51 1.57 -8.50
N TYR A 58 5.68 0.70 -7.96
CA TYR A 58 6.10 -0.45 -7.18
C TYR A 58 5.58 -1.73 -7.79
N SER A 59 6.45 -2.73 -7.92
CA SER A 59 6.12 -4.05 -8.42
C SER A 59 6.03 -5.06 -7.28
N TRP A 60 4.95 -5.82 -7.24
CA TRP A 60 4.76 -6.95 -6.36
C TRP A 60 5.21 -8.21 -7.08
N GLN A 61 6.39 -8.71 -6.71
CA GLN A 61 7.01 -9.86 -7.37
C GLN A 61 6.15 -11.13 -7.30
N GLU A 62 5.43 -11.36 -6.21
CA GLU A 62 4.68 -12.61 -6.00
C GLU A 62 3.39 -12.69 -6.84
N GLN A 63 2.85 -11.54 -7.27
CA GLN A 63 1.62 -11.49 -8.06
C GLN A 63 1.80 -10.85 -9.44
N GLU A 64 3.02 -10.48 -9.81
CA GLU A 64 3.34 -9.78 -11.05
C GLU A 64 2.44 -8.54 -11.24
N LYS A 65 2.08 -7.88 -10.13
CA LYS A 65 1.22 -6.70 -10.11
C LYS A 65 2.06 -5.46 -9.90
N GLU A 66 1.68 -4.38 -10.56
CA GLU A 66 2.30 -3.07 -10.36
C GLU A 66 1.29 -2.10 -9.77
N GLY A 67 1.75 -1.25 -8.86
CA GLY A 67 0.98 -0.16 -8.28
C GLY A 67 1.81 1.10 -8.31
N TRP A 68 1.29 2.16 -8.93
CA TRP A 68 1.88 3.49 -8.79
C TRP A 68 1.56 4.02 -7.38
N LEU A 69 2.43 4.82 -6.78
CA LEU A 69 2.19 5.49 -5.51
C LEU A 69 2.38 6.98 -5.72
N CYS A 70 1.37 7.75 -5.34
CA CYS A 70 1.35 9.20 -5.50
C CYS A 70 2.46 9.86 -4.66
N PRO A 71 2.96 11.06 -5.04
CA PRO A 71 3.92 11.85 -4.25
C PRO A 71 3.54 12.07 -2.79
N ALA A 72 2.27 11.87 -2.41
CA ALA A 72 1.86 11.88 -1.01
C ALA A 72 2.62 10.87 -0.13
N LEU A 73 3.26 9.85 -0.72
CA LEU A 73 4.15 8.92 -0.02
C LEU A 73 5.28 9.64 0.74
N PHE A 74 5.80 10.75 0.19
CA PHE A 74 6.83 11.57 0.84
C PHE A 74 6.38 12.24 2.15
N LYS A 75 5.08 12.26 2.44
CA LYS A 75 4.58 12.70 3.75
C LYS A 75 4.81 11.68 4.86
N TYR A 76 5.04 10.42 4.49
CA TYR A 76 5.25 9.30 5.42
C TYR A 76 6.71 8.82 5.42
N PHE A 77 7.42 9.01 4.31
CA PHE A 77 8.81 8.63 4.15
C PHE A 77 9.65 9.83 3.71
N ASP A 78 10.77 10.06 4.40
CA ASP A 78 11.71 11.13 4.07
C ASP A 78 12.42 10.89 2.71
N LEU A 79 12.60 9.62 2.37
CA LEU A 79 13.25 9.15 1.15
C LEU A 79 12.37 8.11 0.46
N VAL A 80 12.51 7.96 -0.85
CA VAL A 80 11.82 6.91 -1.62
C VAL A 80 12.37 5.55 -1.18
N PRO A 81 11.56 4.69 -0.55
CA PRO A 81 12.03 3.39 -0.13
C PRO A 81 12.17 2.47 -1.35
N ASN A 82 13.33 1.82 -1.51
CA ASN A 82 13.54 0.81 -2.56
C ASN A 82 12.59 -0.38 -2.43
N LYS A 83 12.14 -0.67 -1.21
CA LYS A 83 11.19 -1.73 -0.90
C LYS A 83 10.17 -1.25 0.11
N ILE A 84 8.90 -1.61 -0.09
CA ILE A 84 7.82 -1.35 0.84
C ILE A 84 7.15 -2.68 1.17
N TYR A 85 7.13 -3.00 2.45
CA TYR A 85 6.36 -4.11 2.99
C TYR A 85 4.97 -3.60 3.36
N CYS A 86 3.93 -4.29 2.89
CA CYS A 86 2.54 -3.92 3.11
C CYS A 86 1.80 -5.00 3.92
N LYS A 87 0.91 -4.59 4.82
CA LYS A 87 0.01 -5.46 5.56
C LYS A 87 -1.31 -4.73 5.80
N ALA A 88 -2.42 -5.36 5.48
CA ALA A 88 -3.73 -4.91 5.92
C ALA A 88 -4.09 -5.61 7.24
N GLU A 89 -4.61 -4.86 8.19
CA GLU A 89 -5.14 -5.37 9.44
C GLU A 89 -6.57 -4.91 9.65
N LYS A 90 -7.34 -5.75 10.34
CA LYS A 90 -8.72 -5.42 10.71
C LYS A 90 -8.71 -4.20 11.61
N LEU A 91 -9.52 -3.19 11.28
CA LEU A 91 -9.74 -2.04 12.15
C LEU A 91 -10.68 -2.46 13.29
N CYS A 92 -10.14 -2.84 14.44
CA CYS A 92 -10.93 -2.98 15.66
C CYS A 92 -11.22 -1.58 16.22
N ARG A 93 -12.38 -1.01 15.86
CA ARG A 93 -12.94 0.12 16.62
C ARG A 93 -13.35 -0.41 18.01
N ARG A 94 -12.67 0.05 19.05
CA ARG A 94 -13.12 -0.10 20.44
C ARG A 94 -14.32 0.81 20.70
#